data_AF-A0A4Q2Z3C9-F1
#
_entry.id   AF-A0A4Q2Z3C9-F1
#
_cell.length_a   1.000
_cell.length_b   1.000
_cell.length_c   1.000
_cell.angle_alpha   90.00
_cell.angle_beta   90.00
_cell.angle_gamma   90.00
#
_symmetry.space_group_name_H-M   'P 1'
#
loop_
_entity.id
_entity.type
_entity.pdbx_description
1 polymer ?
#
loop_
_entity_poly.entity_id
_entity_poly.type
_entity_poly.pdbx_seq_one_letter_code
_entity_poly.pdbx_strand_id
1 'polypeptide(L)'
;MRYQQYRAALAERLITVELKGQGPIDPAAKPALIWTEPKAPTEDDEKAREGYSMTVAEMYMGKLGECIVRANPAGTRALLATKIGDAAELPAFRALSPAIPACVPKGETLKLNRATLREAIAISYYRLAAGATS
;
A
#
# COMPACT_ATOMS: atom_id res chain seq x y z
N MET A 1 12.75 9.96 -0.47
CA MET A 1 11.71 9.82 0.60
C MET A 1 10.50 10.75 0.43
N ARG A 2 10.65 12.07 0.20
CA ARG A 2 9.52 13.02 0.08
C ARG A 2 8.48 12.67 -1.00
N TYR A 3 8.91 12.22 -2.18
CA TYR A 3 8.01 11.91 -3.31
C TYR A 3 6.98 10.82 -2.99
N GLN A 4 7.39 9.75 -2.30
CA GLN A 4 6.49 8.65 -1.94
C GLN A 4 5.42 9.07 -0.92
N GLN A 5 5.83 9.89 0.07
CA GLN A 5 4.89 10.46 1.04
C GLN A 5 3.84 11.34 0.35
N TYR A 6 4.21 12.09 -0.69
CA TYR A 6 3.24 12.86 -1.49
C TYR A 6 2.28 11.97 -2.27
N ARG A 7 2.73 10.84 -2.84
CA ARG A 7 1.85 9.89 -3.55
C ARG A 7 0.81 9.28 -2.62
N ALA A 8 1.20 8.89 -1.42
CA ALA A 8 0.28 8.33 -0.44
C ALA A 8 -0.73 9.36 0.06
N ALA A 9 -0.28 10.57 0.38
CA ALA A 9 -1.19 11.66 0.77
C ALA A 9 -2.18 12.01 -0.35
N LEU A 10 -1.71 12.02 -1.61
CA LEU A 10 -2.57 12.20 -2.77
C LEU A 10 -3.57 11.04 -2.90
N ALA A 11 -3.14 9.79 -2.78
CA ALA A 11 -4.02 8.63 -2.85
C ALA A 11 -5.12 8.69 -1.79
N GLU A 12 -4.80 9.01 -0.53
CA GLU A 12 -5.80 9.16 0.54
C GLU A 12 -6.78 10.31 0.26
N ARG A 13 -6.28 11.42 -0.29
CA ARG A 13 -7.15 12.52 -0.70
C ARG A 13 -8.11 12.08 -1.80
N LEU A 14 -7.62 11.39 -2.82
CA LEU A 14 -8.40 10.88 -3.95
C LEU A 14 -9.46 9.86 -3.49
N ILE A 15 -9.10 8.97 -2.56
CA ILE A 15 -10.07 8.06 -1.92
C ILE A 15 -11.21 8.84 -1.26
N THR A 16 -10.89 9.93 -0.56
CA THR A 16 -11.90 10.74 0.13
C THR A 16 -12.78 11.55 -0.82
N VAL A 17 -12.24 12.00 -1.97
CA VAL A 17 -12.99 12.85 -2.92
C VAL A 17 -13.71 12.07 -4.01
N GLU A 18 -13.03 11.15 -4.69
CA GLU A 18 -13.54 10.47 -5.88
C GLU A 18 -14.29 9.18 -5.53
N LEU A 19 -13.86 8.49 -4.47
CA LEU A 19 -14.48 7.25 -4.06
C LEU A 19 -15.54 7.46 -2.98
N LYS A 20 -15.94 8.71 -2.70
CA LYS A 20 -16.95 9.03 -1.69
C LYS A 20 -18.28 8.34 -2.04
N GLY A 21 -18.87 7.65 -1.07
CA GLY A 21 -20.13 6.92 -1.25
C GLY A 21 -20.00 5.56 -1.94
N GLN A 22 -18.81 5.22 -2.46
CA GLN A 22 -18.53 3.87 -2.95
C GLN A 22 -18.29 2.92 -1.77
N GLY A 23 -18.75 1.67 -1.90
CA GLY A 23 -18.46 0.59 -0.96
C GLY A 23 -17.00 0.14 -1.00
N PRO A 24 -16.62 -0.86 -0.20
CA PRO A 24 -15.35 -1.56 -0.37
C PRO A 24 -15.20 -2.08 -1.81
N ILE A 25 -13.96 -2.11 -2.32
CA ILE A 25 -13.71 -2.74 -3.61
C ILE A 25 -14.10 -4.21 -3.58
N ASP A 26 -14.58 -4.74 -4.70
CA ASP A 26 -14.64 -6.18 -4.94
C ASP A 26 -13.30 -6.65 -5.54
N PRO A 27 -12.46 -7.37 -4.78
CA PRO A 27 -11.16 -7.80 -5.27
C PRO A 27 -11.26 -8.84 -6.39
N ALA A 28 -12.36 -9.59 -6.49
CA ALA A 28 -12.56 -10.57 -7.56
C ALA A 28 -12.85 -9.91 -8.90
N ALA A 29 -13.46 -8.72 -8.88
CA ALA A 29 -13.77 -7.93 -10.07
C ALA A 29 -12.58 -7.07 -10.57
N LYS A 30 -11.43 -7.08 -9.87
CA LYS A 30 -10.27 -6.24 -10.21
C LYS A 30 -9.05 -7.08 -10.58
N PRO A 31 -8.40 -6.82 -11.74
CA PRO A 31 -7.14 -7.48 -12.08
C PRO A 31 -6.04 -7.13 -11.07
N ALA A 32 -5.04 -8.00 -10.95
CA ALA A 32 -3.85 -7.72 -10.16
C ALA A 32 -3.15 -6.44 -10.65
N LEU A 33 -2.61 -5.63 -9.74
CA LEU A 33 -1.83 -4.46 -10.12
C LEU A 33 -0.47 -4.90 -10.68
N ILE A 34 0.03 -4.14 -11.64
CA ILE A 34 1.39 -4.32 -12.13
C ILE A 34 2.32 -3.53 -11.19
N TRP A 35 3.18 -4.26 -10.50
CA TRP A 35 4.30 -3.72 -9.72
C TRP A 35 5.59 -4.02 -10.47
N THR A 36 6.15 -3.01 -11.12
CA THR A 36 7.35 -3.14 -11.94
C THR A 36 8.53 -3.60 -11.10
N GLU A 37 9.18 -4.68 -11.53
CA GLU A 37 10.42 -5.14 -10.93
C GLU A 37 11.56 -4.18 -11.31
N PRO A 38 12.24 -3.57 -10.33
CA PRO A 38 13.33 -2.66 -10.62
C PRO A 38 14.50 -3.40 -11.27
N LYS A 39 15.10 -2.78 -12.29
CA LYS A 39 16.33 -3.29 -12.90
C LYS A 39 17.52 -2.97 -12.00
N ALA A 40 18.31 -3.98 -11.69
CA ALA A 40 19.57 -3.78 -10.96
C ALA A 40 20.50 -2.83 -11.74
N PRO A 41 21.22 -1.94 -11.02
CA PRO A 41 22.17 -1.03 -11.67
C PRO A 41 23.30 -1.83 -12.30
N THR A 42 23.76 -1.40 -13.49
CA THR A 42 24.87 -2.05 -14.21
C THR A 42 26.23 -1.55 -13.75
N GLU A 43 26.26 -0.40 -13.08
CA GLU A 43 27.47 0.23 -12.54
C GLU A 43 27.44 0.14 -11.01
N ASP A 44 28.59 -0.15 -10.39
CA ASP A 44 28.73 -0.19 -8.94
C ASP A 44 28.96 1.21 -8.37
N ASP A 45 27.91 2.04 -8.47
CA ASP A 45 27.83 3.34 -7.83
C ASP A 45 26.93 3.26 -6.58
N GLU A 46 27.38 3.85 -5.48
CA GLU A 46 26.66 3.81 -4.20
C GLU A 46 25.26 4.42 -4.30
N LYS A 47 25.11 5.55 -5.01
CA LYS A 47 23.80 6.20 -5.19
C LYS A 47 22.90 5.35 -6.07
N ALA A 48 23.45 4.69 -7.08
CA ALA A 48 22.72 3.74 -7.91
C ALA A 48 22.22 2.54 -7.08
N ARG A 49 23.04 1.99 -6.17
CA ARG A 49 22.64 0.92 -5.25
C ARG A 49 21.57 1.38 -4.25
N GLU A 50 21.70 2.58 -3.69
CA GLU A 50 20.71 3.15 -2.78
C GLU A 50 19.37 3.37 -3.50
N GLY A 51 19.39 3.99 -4.68
CA GLY A 51 18.20 4.20 -5.50
C GLY A 51 17.52 2.89 -5.90
N TYR A 52 18.31 1.87 -6.25
CA TYR A 52 17.80 0.52 -6.51
C TYR A 52 17.13 -0.08 -5.27
N SER A 53 17.77 -0.05 -4.10
CA SER A 53 17.19 -0.56 -2.85
C SER A 53 15.85 0.11 -2.52
N MET A 54 15.77 1.44 -2.73
CA MET A 54 14.54 2.20 -2.52
C MET A 54 13.40 1.79 -3.48
N THR A 55 13.70 1.59 -4.76
CA THR A 55 12.69 1.15 -5.75
C THR A 55 12.25 -0.29 -5.51
N VAL A 56 13.15 -1.16 -5.06
CA VAL A 56 12.83 -2.52 -4.62
C VAL A 56 11.89 -2.49 -3.43
N ALA A 57 12.17 -1.66 -2.43
CA ALA A 57 11.30 -1.49 -1.27
C ALA A 57 9.90 -0.97 -1.66
N GLU A 58 9.81 -0.02 -2.59
CA GLU A 58 8.52 0.47 -3.12
C GLU A 58 7.71 -0.64 -3.79
N MET A 59 8.34 -1.45 -4.65
CA MET A 59 7.69 -2.60 -5.29
C MET A 59 7.17 -3.61 -4.25
N TYR A 60 8.01 -3.99 -3.28
CA TYR A 60 7.62 -4.94 -2.23
C TYR A 60 6.49 -4.41 -1.36
N MET A 61 6.57 -3.15 -0.94
CA MET A 61 5.51 -2.51 -0.15
C MET A 61 4.20 -2.40 -0.94
N GLY A 62 4.27 -2.11 -2.24
CA GLY A 62 3.11 -2.11 -3.13
C GLY A 62 2.41 -3.46 -3.19
N LYS A 63 3.19 -4.53 -3.44
CA LYS A 63 2.69 -5.93 -3.44
C LYS A 63 2.05 -6.31 -2.11
N LEU A 64 2.70 -5.96 -1.00
CA LEU A 64 2.16 -6.17 0.35
C LEU A 64 0.84 -5.41 0.56
N GLY A 65 0.80 -4.13 0.20
CA GLY A 65 -0.39 -3.30 0.29
C GLY A 65 -1.55 -3.84 -0.53
N GLU A 66 -1.29 -4.30 -1.76
CA GLU A 66 -2.30 -4.94 -2.60
C GLU A 66 -2.84 -6.23 -1.98
N CYS A 67 -1.95 -7.11 -1.48
CA CYS A 67 -2.39 -8.34 -0.82
C CYS A 67 -3.30 -8.04 0.37
N ILE A 68 -2.96 -7.06 1.21
CA ILE A 68 -3.77 -6.67 2.38
C ILE A 68 -5.13 -6.12 1.95
N VAL A 69 -5.15 -5.23 0.94
CA VAL A 69 -6.38 -4.67 0.38
C VAL A 69 -7.30 -5.79 -0.13
N ARG A 70 -6.74 -6.79 -0.81
CA ARG A 70 -7.49 -7.93 -1.35
C ARG A 70 -7.96 -8.88 -0.25
N ALA A 71 -7.15 -9.12 0.78
CA ALA A 71 -7.47 -10.01 1.88
C ALA A 71 -8.57 -9.46 2.79
N ASN A 72 -8.62 -8.13 2.99
CA ASN A 72 -9.63 -7.48 3.81
C ASN A 72 -10.02 -6.10 3.23
N PRO A 73 -10.82 -6.06 2.15
CA PRO A 73 -11.19 -4.81 1.48
C PRO A 73 -12.03 -3.90 2.38
N ALA A 74 -12.93 -4.47 3.19
CA ALA A 74 -13.77 -3.70 4.11
C ALA A 74 -12.97 -3.06 5.25
N GLY A 75 -12.09 -3.84 5.90
CA GLY A 75 -11.21 -3.33 6.96
C GLY A 75 -10.23 -2.30 6.44
N THR A 76 -9.74 -2.47 5.20
CA THR A 76 -8.91 -1.48 4.51
C THR A 76 -9.66 -0.17 4.30
N ARG A 77 -10.89 -0.24 3.78
CA ARG A 77 -11.73 0.95 3.58
C ARG A 77 -12.03 1.66 4.91
N ALA A 78 -12.27 0.90 5.97
CA ALA A 78 -12.48 1.46 7.32
C ALA A 78 -11.23 2.17 7.84
N LEU A 79 -10.03 1.59 7.67
CA LEU A 79 -8.77 2.24 8.00
C LEU A 79 -8.60 3.56 7.24
N LEU A 80 -8.79 3.55 5.93
CA LEU A 80 -8.63 4.73 5.07
C LEU A 80 -9.70 5.82 5.30
N ALA A 81 -10.77 5.49 6.03
CA ALA A 81 -11.76 6.48 6.47
C ALA A 81 -11.36 7.22 7.76
N THR A 82 -10.36 6.72 8.50
CA THR A 82 -9.78 7.41 9.68
C THR A 82 -8.80 8.50 9.27
N LYS A 83 -8.54 9.48 10.14
CA LYS A 83 -7.46 10.45 9.92
C LYS A 83 -6.16 9.91 10.49
N ILE A 84 -5.06 10.14 9.77
CA ILE A 84 -3.72 9.81 10.25
C ILE A 84 -3.48 10.49 11.61
N GLY A 85 -3.04 9.71 12.60
CA GLY A 85 -2.73 10.18 13.94
C GLY A 85 -3.93 10.40 14.85
N ASP A 86 -5.17 10.18 14.38
CA ASP A 86 -6.34 10.25 15.24
C ASP A 86 -6.51 8.99 16.11
N ALA A 87 -7.38 9.07 17.13
CA ALA A 87 -7.64 7.96 18.04
C ALA A 87 -8.36 6.77 17.39
N ALA A 88 -8.99 6.95 16.23
CA ALA A 88 -9.74 5.92 15.51
C ALA A 88 -8.82 5.06 14.62
N GLU A 89 -7.67 5.60 14.20
CA GLU A 89 -6.70 4.92 13.34
C GLU A 89 -6.16 3.62 13.99
N LEU A 90 -5.76 3.66 15.26
CA LEU A 90 -5.18 2.50 15.92
C LEU A 90 -6.16 1.31 16.03
N PRO A 91 -7.42 1.50 16.48
CA PRO A 91 -8.44 0.46 16.41
C PRO A 91 -8.65 -0.10 14.99
N ALA A 92 -8.71 0.76 13.97
CA ALA A 92 -8.89 0.31 12.58
C ALA A 92 -7.70 -0.54 12.10
N PHE A 93 -6.48 -0.15 12.45
CA PHE A 93 -5.28 -0.96 12.18
C PHE A 93 -5.30 -2.32 12.88
N ARG A 94 -5.75 -2.37 14.15
CA ARG A 94 -5.87 -3.64 14.89
C ARG A 94 -6.87 -4.59 14.24
N ALA A 95 -7.99 -4.07 13.73
CA ALA A 95 -8.97 -4.85 13.00
C ALA A 95 -8.41 -5.41 11.67
N LEU A 96 -7.45 -4.72 11.05
CA LEU A 96 -6.79 -5.16 9.83
C LEU A 96 -5.63 -6.15 10.08
N SER A 97 -5.07 -6.14 11.29
CA SER A 97 -3.86 -6.89 11.64
C SER A 97 -3.90 -8.39 11.33
N PRO A 98 -5.03 -9.13 11.48
CA PRO A 98 -5.09 -10.54 11.12
C PRO A 98 -4.81 -10.86 9.64
N ALA A 99 -5.02 -9.90 8.73
CA ALA A 99 -4.77 -10.10 7.30
C ALA A 99 -3.28 -9.97 6.91
N ILE A 100 -2.48 -9.29 7.74
CA ILE A 100 -1.09 -8.94 7.41
C ILE A 100 -0.19 -10.18 7.30
N PRO A 101 -0.18 -11.15 8.25
CA PRO A 101 0.75 -12.28 8.20
C PRO A 101 0.58 -13.17 6.97
N ALA A 102 -0.63 -13.29 6.43
CA ALA A 102 -0.89 -14.05 5.21
C ALA A 102 -0.27 -13.42 3.95
N CYS A 103 0.08 -12.13 4.02
CA CYS A 103 0.66 -11.36 2.93
C CYS A 103 2.18 -11.19 3.04
N VAL A 104 2.79 -11.66 4.13
CA VAL A 104 4.24 -11.65 4.31
C VAL A 104 4.79 -12.99 3.79
N PRO A 105 5.83 -13.00 2.93
CA PRO A 105 6.46 -14.23 2.50
C PRO A 105 6.95 -15.09 3.67
N LYS A 106 6.87 -16.42 3.51
CA LYS A 106 7.31 -17.36 4.56
C LYS A 106 8.80 -17.17 4.85
N GLY A 107 9.16 -17.13 6.13
CA GLY A 107 10.54 -16.98 6.58
C GLY A 107 11.06 -15.54 6.60
N GLU A 108 10.25 -14.57 6.17
CA GLU A 108 10.62 -13.16 6.24
C GLU A 108 10.05 -12.49 7.51
N THR A 109 10.80 -11.53 8.05
CA THR A 109 10.34 -10.64 9.11
C THR A 109 10.43 -9.21 8.61
N LEU A 110 9.28 -8.54 8.50
CA LEU A 110 9.23 -7.15 8.08
C LEU A 110 9.08 -6.23 9.29
N LYS A 111 9.98 -5.26 9.41
CA LYS A 111 9.85 -4.17 10.39
C LYS A 111 8.97 -3.08 9.79
N LEU A 112 7.66 -3.24 9.95
CA LEU A 112 6.68 -2.28 9.44
C LEU A 112 6.26 -1.31 10.53
N ASN A 113 6.28 -0.02 10.21
CA ASN A 113 5.59 0.98 11.02
C ASN A 113 4.20 1.26 10.39
N ARG A 114 3.29 1.81 11.21
CA ARG A 114 1.90 2.08 10.79
C ARG A 114 1.82 3.02 9.59
N ALA A 115 2.68 4.04 9.53
CA ALA A 115 2.65 5.03 8.45
C ALA A 115 3.02 4.37 7.10
N THR A 116 4.16 3.69 7.03
CA THR A 116 4.62 2.99 5.81
C THR A 116 3.60 1.95 5.34
N LEU A 117 2.97 1.23 6.27
CA LEU A 117 1.94 0.26 5.93
C LEU A 117 0.66 0.96 5.39
N ARG A 118 0.25 2.06 6.01
CA ARG A 118 -0.89 2.86 5.54
C ARG A 118 -0.67 3.40 4.14
N GLU A 119 0.52 3.93 3.87
CA GLU A 119 0.90 4.47 2.56
C GLU A 119 0.76 3.41 1.46
N ALA A 120 1.32 2.22 1.70
CA ALA A 120 1.21 1.07 0.79
C ALA A 120 -0.25 0.67 0.54
N ILE A 121 -1.06 0.59 1.61
CA ILE A 121 -2.47 0.26 1.55
C ILE A 121 -3.26 1.31 0.75
N ALA A 122 -3.03 2.61 1.00
CA ALA A 122 -3.73 3.71 0.35
C ALA A 122 -3.48 3.74 -1.16
N ILE A 123 -2.22 3.62 -1.57
CA ILE A 123 -1.82 3.58 -2.99
C ILE A 123 -2.48 2.39 -3.68
N SER A 124 -2.37 1.19 -3.11
CA SER A 124 -2.92 -0.03 -3.70
C SER A 124 -4.45 -0.01 -3.76
N TYR A 125 -5.12 0.46 -2.70
CA TYR A 125 -6.59 0.59 -2.69
C TYR A 125 -7.07 1.53 -3.79
N TYR A 126 -6.44 2.70 -3.91
CA TYR A 126 -6.84 3.66 -4.93
C TYR A 126 -6.63 3.12 -6.34
N ARG A 127 -5.46 2.52 -6.64
CA ARG A 127 -5.18 1.93 -7.96
C ARG A 127 -6.20 0.86 -8.34
N LEU A 128 -6.53 -0.05 -7.41
CA LEU A 128 -7.56 -1.08 -7.62
C LEU A 128 -8.95 -0.47 -7.84
N ALA A 129 -9.34 0.52 -7.03
CA ALA A 129 -10.63 1.17 -7.14
C ALA A 129 -10.78 1.90 -8.49
N ALA A 130 -9.78 2.68 -8.87
CA ALA A 130 -9.73 3.45 -10.12
C ALA A 130 -9.54 2.58 -11.37
N GLY A 131 -9.20 1.30 -11.22
CA GLY A 131 -8.91 0.41 -12.36
C GLY A 131 -7.57 0.73 -13.04
N ALA A 132 -6.65 1.41 -12.34
CA ALA A 132 -5.31 1.69 -12.83
C ALA A 132 -4.45 0.44 -12.67
N THR A 133 -4.04 -0.16 -13.78
CA THR A 133 -3.24 -1.40 -13.80
C THR A 133 -1.73 -1.14 -13.77
N SER A 134 -1.27 0.03 -14.21
CA SER A 134 0.15 0.47 -14.24
C SER A 134 0.48 1.57 -13.24
#